data_AF-A0A351BER6-F1
#
_entry.id   AF-A0A351BER6-F1
#
_cell.length_a   1.000
_cell.length_b   1.000
_cell.length_c   1.000
_cell.angle_alpha   90.00
_cell.angle_beta   90.00
_cell.angle_gamma   90.00
#
_symmetry.space_group_name_H-M   'P 1'
#
loop_
_entity.id
_entity.type
_entity.pdbx_description
1 polymer ?
#
loop_
_entity_poly.entity_id
_entity_poly.type
_entity_poly.pdbx_seq_one_letter_code
_entity_poly.pdbx_strand_id
1 'polypeptide(L)'
;SATGGNAGGFEPSLPKGAYTAEKLRKAMEAEVYALVDDENPTFAYGKGWAEFSGDIDSDGHHKGVRLARVLGSHLDDLARCIRRLLAAAWKEVWVVTDHGWLLLPGGLPKAELPARLTETRWGRCAVLKDAVADQDWLVLPWSFDPAVRVALAPGITAFSQGREYDHGGLSPQESVVPFLRVRREEPIAGQPRLLSVTWN
;
A
#
# COMPACT_ATOMS: atom_id res chain seq x y z
N SER A 1 -2.13 -9.40 -18.20
CA SER A 1 -3.01 -8.29 -17.75
C SER A 1 -4.25 -8.90 -17.11
N ALA A 2 -4.81 -8.28 -16.06
CA ALA A 2 -6.13 -8.68 -15.55
C ALA A 2 -7.22 -8.38 -16.60
N THR A 3 -8.32 -9.12 -16.55
CA THR A 3 -9.39 -9.09 -17.56
C THR A 3 -10.77 -8.73 -16.99
N GLY A 4 -10.81 -8.30 -15.73
CA GLY A 4 -12.03 -8.00 -14.97
C GLY A 4 -11.74 -8.16 -13.48
N GLY A 5 -12.77 -8.35 -12.66
CA GLY A 5 -12.58 -8.77 -11.27
C GLY A 5 -13.87 -8.94 -10.48
N ASN A 6 -13.72 -9.42 -9.25
CA ASN A 6 -14.83 -9.50 -8.31
C ASN A 6 -14.99 -8.15 -7.61
N ALA A 7 -16.03 -7.41 -7.98
CA ALA A 7 -16.36 -6.11 -7.40
C ALA A 7 -16.63 -6.19 -5.88
N GLY A 8 -16.95 -7.38 -5.36
CA GLY A 8 -17.16 -7.58 -3.94
C GLY A 8 -15.92 -7.34 -3.08
N GLY A 9 -14.74 -7.67 -3.62
CA GLY A 9 -13.45 -7.63 -2.93
C GLY A 9 -12.44 -6.62 -3.48
N PHE A 10 -12.77 -5.94 -4.60
CA PHE A 10 -11.78 -5.28 -5.46
C PHE A 10 -10.63 -6.22 -5.88
N GLU A 11 -10.96 -7.49 -6.14
CA GLU A 11 -9.98 -8.53 -6.50
C GLU A 11 -9.89 -8.67 -8.01
N PRO A 12 -8.74 -8.36 -8.64
CA PRO A 12 -8.59 -8.50 -10.08
C PRO A 12 -8.65 -9.98 -10.50
N SER A 13 -9.38 -10.25 -11.57
CA SER A 13 -9.40 -11.55 -12.24
C SER A 13 -8.28 -11.61 -13.27
N LEU A 14 -7.41 -12.61 -13.16
CA LEU A 14 -6.43 -12.90 -14.21
C LEU A 14 -7.03 -13.92 -15.20
N PRO A 15 -6.53 -13.98 -16.45
CA PRO A 15 -6.94 -15.01 -17.41
C PRO A 15 -6.77 -16.44 -16.89
N LYS A 16 -5.87 -16.65 -15.93
CA LYS A 16 -5.59 -17.95 -15.30
C LYS A 16 -5.70 -17.82 -13.77
N GLY A 17 -6.94 -17.86 -13.28
CA GLY A 17 -7.29 -17.89 -11.84
C GLY A 17 -7.17 -16.54 -11.12
N ALA A 18 -7.37 -16.54 -9.80
CA ALA A 18 -7.35 -15.32 -8.99
C ALA A 18 -5.95 -14.66 -8.95
N TYR A 19 -5.92 -13.34 -8.80
CA TYR A 19 -4.70 -12.63 -8.43
C TYR A 19 -4.31 -12.96 -6.99
N THR A 20 -3.02 -13.21 -6.73
CA THR A 20 -2.50 -13.47 -5.38
C THR A 20 -1.13 -12.82 -5.21
N ALA A 21 -0.73 -12.53 -3.97
CA ALA A 21 0.61 -12.03 -3.67
C ALA A 21 1.72 -12.95 -4.22
N GLU A 22 1.52 -14.27 -4.15
CA GLU A 22 2.46 -15.24 -4.73
C GLU A 22 2.61 -15.07 -6.25
N LYS A 23 1.50 -14.85 -6.98
CA LYS A 23 1.54 -14.61 -8.42
C LYS A 23 2.21 -13.28 -8.76
N LEU A 24 1.99 -12.23 -7.95
CA LEU A 24 2.70 -10.97 -8.09
C LEU A 24 4.21 -11.21 -7.93
N ARG A 25 4.63 -11.83 -6.83
CA ARG A 25 6.04 -12.10 -6.55
C ARG A 25 6.73 -12.89 -7.67
N LYS A 26 6.07 -13.93 -8.20
CA LYS A 26 6.54 -14.67 -9.39
C LYS A 26 6.67 -13.80 -10.64
N ALA A 27 5.73 -12.88 -10.87
CA ALA A 27 5.83 -11.92 -11.97
C ALA A 27 6.99 -10.94 -11.77
N MET A 28 7.29 -10.52 -10.54
CA MET A 28 8.43 -9.65 -10.25
C MET A 28 9.77 -10.35 -10.50
N GLU A 29 9.89 -11.62 -10.11
CA GLU A 29 11.07 -12.44 -10.41
C GLU A 29 11.30 -12.60 -11.92
N ALA A 30 10.22 -12.77 -12.70
CA ALA A 30 10.29 -12.82 -14.16
C ALA A 30 10.80 -11.51 -14.78
N GLU A 31 10.58 -10.37 -14.11
CA GLU A 31 11.09 -9.04 -14.46
C GLU A 31 12.46 -8.73 -13.82
N VAL A 32 13.17 -9.75 -13.35
CA VAL A 32 14.54 -9.68 -12.79
C VAL A 32 14.60 -8.90 -11.45
N TYR A 33 13.51 -8.86 -10.69
CA TYR A 33 13.54 -8.44 -9.30
C TYR A 33 13.78 -9.63 -8.38
N ALA A 34 14.83 -9.57 -7.57
CA ALA A 34 15.02 -10.50 -6.46
C ALA A 34 14.02 -10.19 -5.35
N LEU A 35 13.33 -11.20 -4.82
CA LEU A 35 12.56 -11.03 -3.59
C LEU A 35 13.53 -10.98 -2.40
N VAL A 36 13.38 -9.97 -1.56
CA VAL A 36 14.29 -9.66 -0.46
C VAL A 36 13.53 -9.74 0.85
N ASP A 37 14.06 -10.51 1.79
CA ASP A 37 13.59 -10.53 3.19
C ASP A 37 13.97 -9.21 3.87
N ASP A 38 12.99 -8.53 4.45
CA ASP A 38 13.16 -7.21 5.07
C ASP A 38 13.86 -7.26 6.44
N GLU A 39 13.85 -8.42 7.11
CA GLU A 39 14.51 -8.68 8.38
C GLU A 39 15.90 -9.29 8.20
N ASN A 40 16.08 -10.19 7.22
CA ASN A 40 17.32 -10.91 6.96
C ASN A 40 17.72 -10.85 5.47
N PRO A 41 18.03 -9.65 4.93
CA PRO A 41 18.33 -9.50 3.51
C PRO A 41 19.61 -10.22 3.11
N THR A 42 19.56 -10.94 2.00
CA THR A 42 20.74 -11.46 1.33
C THR A 42 21.54 -10.33 0.67
N PHE A 43 22.80 -10.60 0.33
CA PHE A 43 23.66 -9.62 -0.32
C PHE A 43 23.06 -9.14 -1.66
N ALA A 44 23.14 -7.84 -1.90
CA ALA A 44 22.47 -7.20 -3.02
C ALA A 44 22.90 -7.76 -4.38
N TYR A 45 21.91 -8.04 -5.21
CA TYR A 45 22.09 -8.47 -6.58
C TYR A 45 20.98 -7.88 -7.46
N GLY A 46 21.37 -7.15 -8.51
CA GLY A 46 20.42 -6.56 -9.45
C GLY A 46 19.44 -5.58 -8.80
N LYS A 47 18.13 -5.78 -9.04
CA LYS A 47 17.04 -5.03 -8.42
C LYS A 47 16.35 -5.92 -7.39
N GLY A 48 15.92 -5.34 -6.27
CA GLY A 48 15.27 -6.06 -5.18
C GLY A 48 13.86 -5.54 -4.92
N TRP A 49 12.99 -6.40 -4.43
CA TRP A 49 11.70 -6.05 -3.87
C TRP A 49 11.55 -6.66 -2.47
N ALA A 50 11.26 -5.82 -1.49
CA ALA A 50 10.96 -6.23 -0.12
C ALA A 50 9.57 -5.69 0.25
N GLU A 51 8.78 -6.49 0.94
CA GLU A 51 7.52 -6.07 1.56
C GLU A 51 7.80 -5.80 3.04
N PHE A 52 7.45 -4.61 3.53
CA PHE A 52 7.70 -4.24 4.93
C PHE A 52 6.74 -4.98 5.85
N SER A 53 7.27 -5.76 6.78
CA SER A 53 6.52 -6.63 7.69
C SER A 53 5.71 -5.91 8.78
N GLY A 54 5.90 -4.59 8.95
CA GLY A 54 5.28 -3.81 10.02
C GLY A 54 3.78 -3.50 9.85
N ASP A 55 3.15 -3.87 8.73
CA ASP A 55 1.70 -3.82 8.43
C ASP A 55 0.91 -2.68 9.13
N ILE A 56 1.24 -1.44 8.76
CA ILE A 56 0.64 -0.22 9.32
C ILE A 56 -0.87 -0.15 9.03
N ASP A 57 -1.32 -0.66 7.88
CA ASP A 57 -2.72 -0.58 7.48
C ASP A 57 -3.62 -1.48 8.33
N SER A 58 -3.23 -2.75 8.49
CA SER A 58 -3.91 -3.67 9.39
C SER A 58 -3.95 -3.11 10.81
N ASP A 59 -2.84 -2.54 11.29
CA ASP A 59 -2.81 -1.90 12.59
C ASP A 59 -3.71 -0.67 12.70
N GLY A 60 -3.83 0.12 11.64
CA GLY A 60 -4.78 1.22 11.55
C GLY A 60 -6.22 0.75 11.75
N HIS A 61 -6.66 -0.25 10.99
CA HIS A 61 -8.01 -0.80 11.11
C HIS A 61 -8.28 -1.40 12.49
N HIS A 62 -7.30 -2.08 13.09
CA HIS A 62 -7.47 -2.72 14.41
C HIS A 62 -7.38 -1.74 15.59
N LYS A 63 -6.50 -0.74 15.50
CA LYS A 63 -6.17 0.16 16.62
C LYS A 63 -6.93 1.48 16.57
N GLY A 64 -7.44 1.91 15.41
CA GLY A 64 -8.10 3.20 15.24
C GLY A 64 -7.19 4.34 15.69
N VAL A 65 -7.71 5.29 16.49
CA VAL A 65 -6.93 6.43 16.99
C VAL A 65 -5.68 6.02 17.78
N ARG A 66 -5.64 4.79 18.33
CA ARG A 66 -4.47 4.28 19.06
C ARG A 66 -3.27 3.99 18.15
N LEU A 67 -3.44 3.91 16.83
CA LEU A 67 -2.33 3.83 15.87
C LEU A 67 -1.31 4.96 16.10
N ALA A 68 -1.78 6.17 16.42
CA ALA A 68 -0.91 7.32 16.70
C ALA A 68 0.12 7.07 17.81
N ARG A 69 -0.17 6.15 18.75
CA ARG A 69 0.75 5.81 19.85
C ARG A 69 1.87 4.86 19.43
N VAL A 70 1.64 4.06 18.39
CA VAL A 70 2.58 3.04 17.90
C VAL A 70 3.21 3.41 16.56
N LEU A 71 2.74 4.48 15.91
CA LEU A 71 3.29 4.92 14.62
C LEU A 71 4.80 5.19 14.68
N GLY A 72 5.28 5.75 15.80
CA GLY A 72 6.71 5.95 16.03
C GLY A 72 7.50 4.65 15.94
N SER A 73 7.02 3.55 16.55
CA SER A 73 7.70 2.25 16.46
C SER A 73 7.67 1.68 15.05
N HIS A 74 6.56 1.82 14.30
CA HIS A 74 6.55 1.39 12.89
C HIS A 74 7.60 2.14 12.05
N LEU A 75 7.79 3.45 12.30
CA LEU A 75 8.79 4.24 11.60
C LEU A 75 10.22 3.85 12.01
N ASP A 76 10.45 3.54 13.29
CA ASP A 76 11.73 3.03 13.76
C ASP A 76 12.06 1.67 13.12
N ASP A 77 11.07 0.80 12.99
CA ASP A 77 11.18 -0.53 12.39
C ASP A 77 11.48 -0.42 10.88
N LEU A 78 10.78 0.46 10.18
CA LEU A 78 11.06 0.79 8.79
C LEU A 78 12.49 1.34 8.63
N ALA A 79 12.92 2.22 9.52
CA ALA A 79 14.27 2.76 9.49
C ALA A 79 15.32 1.66 9.76
N ARG A 80 15.03 0.67 10.62
CA ARG A 80 15.89 -0.50 10.83
C ARG A 80 15.96 -1.37 9.57
N CYS A 81 14.82 -1.64 8.92
CA CYS A 81 14.75 -2.34 7.64
C CYS A 81 15.63 -1.68 6.58
N ILE A 82 15.47 -0.37 6.36
CA ILE A 82 16.28 0.38 5.38
C ILE A 82 17.78 0.24 5.69
N ARG A 83 18.18 0.35 6.97
CA ARG A 83 19.58 0.18 7.37
C ARG A 83 20.12 -1.22 7.08
N ARG A 84 19.33 -2.27 7.31
CA ARG A 84 19.70 -3.66 6.99
C ARG A 84 19.89 -3.87 5.50
N LEU A 85 18.97 -3.37 4.68
CA LEU A 85 19.10 -3.42 3.22
C LEU A 85 20.38 -2.71 2.76
N LEU A 86 20.63 -1.49 3.22
CA LEU A 86 21.87 -0.79 2.88
C LEU A 86 23.12 -1.53 3.40
N ALA A 87 23.03 -2.24 4.53
CA ALA A 87 24.13 -3.07 5.07
C ALA A 87 24.38 -4.33 4.24
N ALA A 88 23.35 -4.88 3.61
CA ALA A 88 23.45 -5.93 2.61
C ALA A 88 23.91 -5.42 1.23
N ALA A 89 24.57 -4.26 1.17
CA ALA A 89 25.15 -3.64 -0.03
C ALA A 89 24.16 -3.16 -1.10
N TRP A 90 22.87 -3.03 -0.77
CA TRP A 90 21.93 -2.30 -1.62
C TRP A 90 22.37 -0.83 -1.71
N LYS A 91 22.61 -0.34 -2.94
CA LYS A 91 23.14 1.02 -3.16
C LYS A 91 22.14 2.11 -2.77
N GLU A 92 20.87 1.80 -2.91
CA GLU A 92 19.76 2.72 -2.77
C GLU A 92 18.51 1.92 -2.41
N VAL A 93 17.69 2.47 -1.51
CA VAL A 93 16.39 1.91 -1.11
C VAL A 93 15.31 2.92 -1.46
N TRP A 94 14.32 2.49 -2.25
CA TRP A 94 13.13 3.27 -2.57
C TRP A 94 12.00 2.77 -1.68
N VAL A 95 11.43 3.66 -0.88
CA VAL A 95 10.29 3.33 -0.02
C VAL A 95 9.05 3.98 -0.61
N VAL A 96 8.05 3.15 -0.86
CA VAL A 96 6.76 3.53 -1.43
C VAL A 96 5.63 2.89 -0.63
N THR A 97 4.44 3.44 -0.75
CA THR A 97 3.19 2.84 -0.30
C THR A 97 2.17 3.02 -1.42
N ASP A 98 1.24 2.08 -1.52
CA ASP A 98 0.16 2.08 -2.50
C ASP A 98 -0.93 3.09 -2.17
N HIS A 99 -1.17 3.38 -0.88
CA HIS A 99 -2.11 4.39 -0.44
C HIS A 99 -1.74 4.99 0.92
N GLY A 100 -2.26 6.19 1.18
CA GLY A 100 -2.33 6.74 2.53
C GLY A 100 -3.65 6.38 3.22
N TRP A 101 -3.98 7.12 4.27
CA TRP A 101 -5.15 6.86 5.10
C TRP A 101 -5.62 8.13 5.81
N LEU A 102 -6.86 8.09 6.33
CA LEU A 102 -7.33 9.05 7.30
C LEU A 102 -7.27 8.48 8.71
N LEU A 103 -6.96 9.34 9.67
CA LEU A 103 -7.06 9.07 11.10
C LEU A 103 -7.76 10.26 11.77
N LEU A 104 -8.96 10.06 12.30
CA LEU A 104 -9.77 11.11 12.92
C LEU A 104 -10.28 10.67 14.30
N PRO A 105 -9.80 11.30 15.40
CA PRO A 105 -10.36 11.07 16.73
C PRO A 105 -11.86 11.36 16.76
N GLY A 106 -12.66 10.44 17.29
CA GLY A 106 -14.13 10.56 17.32
C GLY A 106 -14.83 10.06 16.05
N GLY A 107 -14.07 9.61 15.05
CA GLY A 107 -14.57 8.93 13.86
C GLY A 107 -14.86 9.84 12.67
N LEU A 108 -14.70 9.29 11.46
CA LEU A 108 -15.03 9.93 10.21
C LEU A 108 -16.54 10.26 10.16
N PRO A 109 -16.93 11.47 9.69
CA PRO A 109 -18.33 11.82 9.55
C PRO A 109 -19.02 10.88 8.56
N LYS A 110 -20.29 10.55 8.83
CA LYS A 110 -21.06 9.68 7.95
C LYS A 110 -21.59 10.45 6.75
N ALA A 111 -21.33 9.96 5.55
CA ALA A 111 -22.07 10.31 4.34
C ALA A 111 -23.19 9.29 4.10
N GLU A 112 -24.35 9.76 3.64
CA GLU A 112 -25.46 8.87 3.32
C GLU A 112 -25.29 8.22 1.95
N LEU A 113 -25.38 6.89 1.95
CA LEU A 113 -25.44 6.07 0.76
C LEU A 113 -26.47 4.96 1.00
N PRO A 114 -27.65 5.01 0.33
CA PRO A 114 -28.68 4.00 0.46
C PRO A 114 -28.18 2.60 0.06
N ALA A 115 -28.18 1.65 1.01
CA ALA A 115 -27.68 0.29 0.81
C ALA A 115 -28.32 -0.46 -0.37
N ARG A 116 -29.56 -0.11 -0.75
CA ARG A 116 -30.23 -0.69 -1.91
C ARG A 116 -29.49 -0.46 -3.23
N LEU A 117 -28.69 0.62 -3.30
CA LEU A 117 -27.96 1.05 -4.48
C LEU A 117 -26.57 0.40 -4.60
N THR A 118 -26.09 -0.26 -3.54
CA THR A 118 -24.75 -0.84 -3.48
C THR A 118 -24.77 -2.34 -3.60
N GLU A 119 -23.78 -2.90 -4.29
CA GLU A 119 -23.46 -4.31 -4.24
C GLU A 119 -22.62 -4.62 -2.99
N THR A 120 -21.55 -3.84 -2.80
CA THR A 120 -20.71 -3.87 -1.62
C THR A 120 -20.44 -2.47 -1.11
N ARG A 121 -20.33 -2.35 0.22
CA ARG A 121 -20.06 -1.09 0.88
C ARG A 121 -18.85 -1.25 1.77
N TRP A 122 -17.76 -0.63 1.33
CA TRP A 122 -16.57 -0.46 2.14
C TRP A 122 -16.74 0.81 2.98
N GLY A 123 -15.69 1.18 3.69
CA GLY A 123 -15.67 2.38 4.49
C GLY A 123 -15.88 3.64 3.68
N ARG A 124 -14.93 3.90 2.78
CA ARG A 124 -14.84 5.15 2.01
C ARG A 124 -15.16 4.99 0.53
N CYS A 125 -15.45 3.78 0.09
CA CYS A 125 -15.94 3.51 -1.25
C CYS A 125 -17.06 2.46 -1.23
N ALA A 126 -17.79 2.36 -2.34
CA ALA A 126 -18.81 1.35 -2.50
C ALA A 126 -18.99 1.02 -3.98
N VAL A 127 -19.25 -0.25 -4.30
CA VAL A 127 -19.63 -0.66 -5.64
C VAL A 127 -21.11 -0.42 -5.82
N LEU A 128 -21.49 0.26 -6.90
CA LEU A 128 -22.87 0.55 -7.26
C LEU A 128 -23.45 -0.53 -8.17
N LYS A 129 -24.74 -0.82 -7.99
CA LYS A 129 -25.49 -1.64 -8.96
C LYS A 129 -25.63 -0.91 -10.29
N ASP A 130 -25.68 -1.65 -11.39
CA ASP A 130 -25.74 -1.08 -12.76
C ASP A 130 -26.92 -0.13 -12.99
N ALA A 131 -28.08 -0.40 -12.39
CA ALA A 131 -29.31 0.36 -12.61
C ALA A 131 -29.38 1.72 -11.87
N VAL A 132 -28.34 2.11 -11.14
CA VAL A 132 -28.36 3.35 -10.34
C VAL A 132 -28.04 4.56 -11.23
N ALA A 133 -28.99 5.48 -11.37
CA ALA A 133 -28.79 6.76 -12.05
C ALA A 133 -27.73 7.63 -11.35
N ASP A 134 -27.17 8.60 -12.08
CA ASP A 134 -26.14 9.52 -11.60
C ASP A 134 -26.51 10.09 -10.21
N GLN A 135 -25.60 9.91 -9.26
CA GLN A 135 -25.73 10.33 -7.86
C GLN A 135 -24.94 11.63 -7.64
N ASP A 136 -25.18 12.30 -6.51
CA ASP A 136 -24.39 13.46 -6.06
C ASP A 136 -22.94 13.10 -5.64
N TRP A 137 -22.52 11.84 -5.76
CA TRP A 137 -21.18 11.38 -5.37
C TRP A 137 -20.25 11.33 -6.58
N LEU A 138 -18.95 11.45 -6.32
CA LEU A 138 -17.96 11.11 -7.32
C LEU A 138 -17.98 9.60 -7.56
N VAL A 139 -18.29 9.21 -8.80
CA VAL A 139 -18.29 7.82 -9.25
C VAL A 139 -17.19 7.64 -10.28
N LEU A 140 -16.30 6.69 -10.07
CA LEU A 140 -15.22 6.35 -10.99
C LEU A 140 -15.31 4.88 -11.43
N PRO A 141 -14.91 4.56 -12.66
CA PRO A 141 -14.74 3.17 -13.08
C PRO A 141 -13.57 2.53 -12.32
N TRP A 142 -13.68 1.24 -12.02
CA TRP A 142 -12.56 0.50 -11.45
C TRP A 142 -11.51 0.19 -12.54
N SER A 143 -10.23 0.30 -12.19
CA SER A 143 -9.12 0.21 -13.17
C SER A 143 -9.00 -1.15 -13.87
N PHE A 144 -9.47 -2.23 -13.23
CA PHE A 144 -9.41 -3.58 -13.80
C PHE A 144 -10.70 -4.01 -14.51
N ASP A 145 -11.81 -3.29 -14.29
CA ASP A 145 -13.08 -3.51 -14.96
C ASP A 145 -13.86 -2.18 -15.04
N PRO A 146 -13.86 -1.50 -16.20
CA PRO A 146 -14.56 -0.23 -16.35
C PRO A 146 -16.09 -0.30 -16.20
N ALA A 147 -16.69 -1.51 -16.25
CA ALA A 147 -18.11 -1.68 -15.98
C ALA A 147 -18.42 -1.56 -14.48
N VAL A 148 -17.44 -1.85 -13.61
CA VAL A 148 -17.60 -1.71 -12.16
C VAL A 148 -17.55 -0.23 -11.79
N ARG A 149 -18.68 0.28 -11.31
CA ARG A 149 -18.83 1.67 -10.87
C ARG A 149 -18.58 1.80 -9.38
N VAL A 150 -17.63 2.64 -9.00
CA VAL A 150 -17.21 2.85 -7.61
C VAL A 150 -17.58 4.25 -7.15
N ALA A 151 -18.50 4.34 -6.19
CA ALA A 151 -18.78 5.59 -5.49
C ALA A 151 -17.72 5.85 -4.42
N LEU A 152 -17.25 7.10 -4.32
CA LEU A 152 -16.28 7.53 -3.32
C LEU A 152 -16.94 8.47 -2.31
N ALA A 153 -16.65 8.26 -1.03
CA ALA A 153 -17.16 9.09 0.05
C ALA A 153 -16.56 10.51 -0.04
N PRO A 154 -17.37 11.59 -0.03
CA PRO A 154 -16.86 12.96 -0.19
C PRO A 154 -15.92 13.41 0.93
N GLY A 155 -14.88 14.16 0.60
CA GLY A 155 -13.99 14.80 1.57
C GLY A 155 -13.34 13.81 2.54
N ILE A 156 -13.61 13.95 3.84
CA ILE A 156 -13.13 13.04 4.90
C ILE A 156 -14.21 12.07 5.41
N THR A 157 -15.36 12.00 4.73
CA THR A 157 -16.49 11.18 5.18
C THR A 157 -16.29 9.70 4.88
N ALA A 158 -17.11 8.86 5.51
CA ALA A 158 -17.26 7.43 5.23
C ALA A 158 -18.74 7.08 5.08
N PHE A 159 -19.06 6.03 4.31
CA PHE A 159 -20.43 5.53 4.17
C PHE A 159 -20.89 4.68 5.37
N SER A 160 -20.01 4.46 6.35
CA SER A 160 -20.30 3.79 7.62
C SER A 160 -19.83 4.66 8.81
N GLN A 161 -20.49 4.51 9.96
CA GLN A 161 -20.15 5.25 11.18
C GLN A 161 -19.06 4.56 12.00
N GLY A 162 -18.44 5.32 12.90
CA GLY A 162 -17.58 4.77 13.96
C GLY A 162 -16.17 4.39 13.50
N ARG A 163 -15.76 4.83 12.31
CA ARG A 163 -14.43 4.54 11.78
C ARG A 163 -13.46 5.65 12.13
N GLU A 164 -12.50 5.39 13.00
CA GLU A 164 -11.45 6.37 13.33
C GLU A 164 -10.29 6.32 12.34
N TYR A 165 -10.01 5.15 11.77
CA TYR A 165 -9.04 4.92 10.70
C TYR A 165 -9.78 4.34 9.49
N ASP A 166 -9.51 4.87 8.30
CA ASP A 166 -10.01 4.28 7.06
C ASP A 166 -9.29 4.84 5.83
N HIS A 167 -9.45 4.16 4.70
CA HIS A 167 -8.92 4.56 3.40
C HIS A 167 -9.87 4.11 2.27
N GLY A 168 -9.49 4.36 1.01
CA GLY A 168 -10.27 4.01 -0.17
C GLY A 168 -11.13 5.14 -0.73
N GLY A 169 -11.00 6.35 -0.19
CA GLY A 169 -11.51 7.59 -0.78
C GLY A 169 -10.51 8.25 -1.74
N LEU A 170 -10.72 9.54 -2.01
CA LEU A 170 -9.85 10.36 -2.88
C LEU A 170 -9.35 11.63 -2.18
N SER A 171 -9.11 11.57 -0.88
CA SER A 171 -8.50 12.70 -0.17
C SER A 171 -7.00 12.81 -0.48
N PRO A 172 -6.39 14.02 -0.40
CA PRO A 172 -4.95 14.16 -0.56
C PRO A 172 -4.14 13.26 0.37
N GLN A 173 -4.61 13.03 1.61
CA GLN A 173 -3.96 12.16 2.60
C GLN A 173 -3.93 10.69 2.17
N GLU A 174 -4.87 10.25 1.32
CA GLU A 174 -4.92 8.89 0.79
C GLU A 174 -4.18 8.76 -0.54
N SER A 175 -4.22 9.80 -1.38
CA SER A 175 -3.72 9.72 -2.77
C SER A 175 -2.34 10.34 -2.99
N VAL A 176 -1.89 11.26 -2.13
CA VAL A 176 -0.56 11.86 -2.21
C VAL A 176 0.36 11.11 -1.26
N VAL A 177 0.95 10.04 -1.78
CA VAL A 177 1.82 9.14 -1.01
C VAL A 177 3.29 9.57 -1.07
N PRO A 178 4.06 9.35 0.02
CA PRO A 178 5.48 9.64 0.01
C PRO A 178 6.23 8.68 -0.90
N PHE A 179 7.21 9.22 -1.63
CA PHE A 179 8.24 8.45 -2.33
C PHE A 179 9.58 8.82 -1.71
N LEU A 180 10.15 7.92 -0.91
CA LEU A 180 11.41 8.18 -0.21
C LEU A 180 12.54 7.46 -0.90
N ARG A 181 13.61 8.20 -1.18
CA ARG A 181 14.81 7.66 -1.81
C ARG A 181 15.98 7.77 -0.86
N VAL A 182 16.39 6.65 -0.27
CA VAL A 182 17.43 6.61 0.76
C VAL A 182 18.70 5.99 0.19
N ARG A 183 19.82 6.70 0.34
CA ARG A 183 21.15 6.22 0.00
C ARG A 183 22.05 6.39 1.22
N ARG A 184 23.11 5.59 1.31
CA ARG A 184 24.24 5.97 2.15
C ARG A 184 24.91 7.17 1.48
N GLU A 185 25.25 8.19 2.26
CA GLU A 185 26.29 9.10 1.83
C GLU A 185 27.55 8.26 1.58
N GLU A 186 28.26 8.51 0.47
CA GLU A 186 29.55 7.89 0.21
C GLU A 186 30.46 8.05 1.44
N PRO A 187 31.47 7.18 1.65
CA PRO A 187 32.19 7.16 2.90
C PRO A 187 32.65 8.58 3.23
N ILE A 188 32.32 9.05 4.44
CA ILE A 188 32.93 10.24 5.02
C ILE A 188 34.43 10.13 4.73
N ALA A 189 35.01 11.16 4.10
CA ALA A 189 36.41 11.17 3.71
C ALA A 189 37.27 10.64 4.87
N GLY A 190 37.93 9.49 4.67
CA GLY A 190 38.76 8.85 5.69
C GLY A 190 38.38 7.42 6.10
N GLN A 191 37.30 6.81 5.57
CA GLN A 191 37.08 5.37 5.80
C GLN A 191 37.97 4.48 4.90
N PRO A 192 38.65 3.47 5.46
CA PRO A 192 39.51 2.58 4.69
C PRO A 192 38.70 1.71 3.73
N ARG A 193 39.19 1.61 2.49
CA ARG A 193 38.64 0.74 1.45
C ARG A 193 39.54 -0.48 1.28
N LEU A 194 38.95 -1.66 1.29
CA LEU A 194 39.64 -2.90 0.92
C LEU A 194 39.97 -2.85 -0.59
N LEU A 195 41.25 -2.80 -0.94
CA LEU A 195 41.69 -2.63 -2.33
C LEU A 195 41.88 -3.96 -3.06
N SER A 196 42.28 -5.00 -2.35
CA SER A 196 42.39 -6.35 -2.88
C SER A 196 42.32 -7.37 -1.76
N VAL A 197 41.91 -8.58 -2.13
CA VAL A 197 42.05 -9.79 -1.31
C VAL A 197 42.73 -10.81 -2.20
N THR A 198 43.84 -11.37 -1.74
CA THR A 198 44.54 -12.46 -2.40
C THR A 198 44.54 -13.64 -1.44
N TRP A 199 44.24 -14.83 -1.97
CA TRP A 199 44.37 -16.09 -1.25
C TRP A 199 45.54 -16.86 -1.87
N ASN A 200 46.36 -17.47 -1.01
CA ASN A 200 47.44 -18.37 -1.43
C ASN A 200 46.91 -19.79 -1.63
#